data_AF-A0A1Q7PXE8-F1
#
_entry.id   AF-A0A1Q7PXE8-F1
#
_cell.length_a   1.000
_cell.length_b   1.000
_cell.length_c   1.000
_cell.angle_alpha   90.00
_cell.angle_beta   90.00
_cell.angle_gamma   90.00
#
_symmetry.space_group_name_H-M   'P 1'
#
loop_
_entity.id
_entity.type
_entity.pdbx_description
1 polymer ?
#
loop_
_entity_poly.entity_id
_entity_poly.type
_entity_poly.pdbx_seq_one_letter_code
_entity_poly.pdbx_strand_id
1 'polypeptide(L)'
;MSNVPEDVARILGPGEQVQLFIQQKIYHPKINIDSVVLTNERIILRHPHDLRLKKDFTDFSYTDVANAILDKGILRSTVRCQLRFGGDPLSLNDLPNSDAEKAYGIIRSNIARYQTPFSTGYAGMAPTGAMPNAMPTPVQAAAVGVRCSKCGQMSNQGSRFCGACGNRF
;
A
#
# COMPACT_ATOMS: atom_id res chain seq x y z
N MET A 1 -10.85 0.18 23.05
CA MET A 1 -9.86 -0.86 22.69
C MET A 1 -10.28 -2.15 23.36
N SER A 2 -11.19 -2.95 22.78
CA SER A 2 -11.81 -4.03 23.57
C SER A 2 -12.66 -4.98 22.73
N ASN A 3 -12.07 -5.65 21.73
CA ASN A 3 -12.66 -6.84 21.09
C ASN A 3 -11.60 -7.74 20.42
N VAL A 4 -10.32 -7.56 20.75
CA VAL A 4 -9.25 -8.41 20.20
C VAL A 4 -9.16 -9.67 21.08
N PRO A 5 -9.27 -10.87 20.51
CA PRO A 5 -9.10 -12.12 21.26
C PRO A 5 -7.72 -12.22 21.94
N GLU A 6 -7.68 -12.82 23.13
CA GLU A 6 -6.44 -12.96 23.93
C GLU A 6 -5.37 -13.81 23.22
N ASP A 7 -5.78 -14.79 22.43
CA ASP A 7 -4.87 -15.57 21.59
C ASP A 7 -4.20 -14.72 20.51
N VAL A 8 -4.91 -13.77 19.91
CA VAL A 8 -4.34 -12.78 18.98
C VAL A 8 -3.38 -11.84 19.72
N ALA A 9 -3.76 -11.33 20.89
CA ALA A 9 -2.92 -10.41 21.66
C ALA A 9 -1.55 -11.01 22.03
N ARG A 10 -1.49 -12.34 22.26
CA ARG A 10 -0.25 -13.05 22.61
C ARG A 10 0.72 -13.25 21.44
N ILE A 11 0.28 -13.09 20.20
CA ILE A 11 1.12 -13.28 19.00
C ILE A 11 1.52 -11.96 18.33
N LEU A 12 1.09 -10.83 18.87
CA LEU A 12 1.47 -9.51 18.37
C LEU A 12 2.94 -9.21 18.68
N GLY A 13 3.64 -8.64 17.72
CA GLY A 13 5.00 -8.14 17.90
C GLY A 13 5.06 -6.90 18.82
N PRO A 14 6.25 -6.53 19.32
CA PRO A 14 6.42 -5.31 20.10
C PRO A 14 6.02 -4.06 19.30
N GLY A 15 5.01 -3.32 19.77
CA GLY A 15 4.50 -2.13 19.09
C GLY A 15 3.50 -2.40 17.95
N GLU A 16 3.21 -3.67 17.66
CA GLU A 16 2.17 -4.07 16.72
C GLU A 16 0.78 -3.75 17.32
N GLN A 17 -0.03 -2.98 16.58
CA GLN A 17 -1.35 -2.50 17.02
C GLN A 17 -2.44 -3.01 16.09
N VAL A 18 -3.50 -3.56 16.69
CA VAL A 18 -4.69 -3.97 15.94
C VAL A 18 -5.47 -2.74 15.49
N GLN A 19 -5.71 -2.65 14.19
CA GLN A 19 -6.48 -1.59 13.53
C GLN A 19 -7.92 -2.01 13.26
N LEU A 20 -8.16 -3.29 12.96
CA LEU A 20 -9.50 -3.84 12.77
C LEU A 20 -9.54 -5.32 13.11
N PHE A 21 -10.62 -5.75 13.77
CA PHE A 21 -10.93 -7.16 14.00
C PHE A 21 -12.30 -7.46 13.39
N ILE A 22 -12.36 -8.47 12.52
CA ILE A 22 -13.59 -8.92 11.86
C ILE A 22 -13.82 -10.38 12.25
N GLN A 23 -14.89 -10.62 13.01
CA GLN A 23 -15.30 -11.98 13.37
C GLN A 23 -16.27 -12.50 12.31
N GLN A 24 -15.81 -13.45 11.49
CA GLN A 24 -16.67 -14.04 10.48
C GLN A 24 -16.10 -15.36 9.98
N LYS A 25 -16.99 -16.35 9.88
CA LYS A 25 -16.69 -17.64 9.28
C LYS A 25 -16.68 -17.48 7.75
N ILE A 26 -15.53 -17.14 7.20
CA ILE A 26 -15.31 -17.12 5.76
C ILE A 26 -15.04 -18.56 5.35
N TYR A 27 -16.07 -19.20 4.80
CA TYR A 27 -15.98 -20.57 4.31
C TYR A 27 -15.46 -20.57 2.86
N HIS A 28 -14.16 -20.81 2.67
CA HIS A 28 -13.59 -21.05 1.34
C HIS A 28 -13.30 -22.55 1.18
N PRO A 29 -13.52 -23.16 0.00
CA PRO A 29 -13.22 -24.58 -0.25
C PRO A 29 -11.74 -24.98 -0.06
N LYS A 30 -10.83 -24.01 0.11
CA LYS A 30 -9.39 -24.23 0.36
C LYS A 30 -8.93 -23.72 1.73
N ILE A 31 -9.66 -22.79 2.36
CA ILE A 31 -9.28 -22.14 3.63
C ILE A 31 -10.56 -21.80 4.40
N ASN A 32 -10.72 -22.38 5.58
CA ASN A 32 -11.79 -21.99 6.51
C ASN A 32 -11.20 -20.92 7.45
N ILE A 33 -11.79 -19.73 7.54
CA ILE A 33 -11.27 -18.62 8.38
C ILE A 33 -12.37 -18.25 9.38
N ASP A 34 -12.06 -18.19 10.68
CA ASP A 34 -12.99 -17.81 11.76
C ASP A 34 -13.02 -16.30 12.01
N SER A 35 -11.86 -15.65 11.83
CA SER A 35 -11.75 -14.20 11.97
C SER A 35 -10.52 -13.66 11.26
N VAL A 36 -10.60 -12.39 10.85
CA VAL A 36 -9.52 -11.64 10.24
C VAL A 36 -9.11 -10.51 11.19
N VAL A 37 -7.81 -10.36 11.43
CA VAL A 37 -7.25 -9.25 12.20
C VAL A 37 -6.33 -8.46 11.27
N LEU A 38 -6.57 -7.15 11.19
CA LEU A 38 -5.68 -6.22 10.50
C LEU A 38 -4.87 -5.47 11.54
N THR A 39 -3.55 -5.56 11.46
CA THR A 39 -2.64 -4.78 12.30
C THR A 39 -2.00 -3.67 11.47
N ASN A 40 -1.15 -2.85 12.09
CA ASN A 40 -0.29 -1.93 11.37
C ASN A 40 0.84 -2.62 10.58
N GLU A 41 1.08 -3.92 10.78
CA GLU A 41 2.22 -4.65 10.18
C GLU A 41 1.80 -5.74 9.19
N ARG A 42 0.69 -6.43 9.46
CA ARG A 42 0.26 -7.61 8.69
C ARG A 42 -1.23 -7.90 8.80
N ILE A 43 -1.71 -8.75 7.90
CA ILE A 43 -3.05 -9.33 7.92
C ILE A 43 -2.94 -10.72 8.58
N ILE A 44 -3.69 -10.97 9.65
CA ILE A 44 -3.69 -12.25 10.37
C ILE A 44 -5.04 -12.94 10.15
N LEU A 45 -4.99 -14.16 9.64
CA LEU A 45 -6.12 -15.06 9.53
C LEU A 45 -6.09 -16.06 10.68
N ARG A 46 -7.20 -16.12 11.41
CA ARG A 46 -7.42 -17.12 12.46
C ARG A 46 -8.33 -18.19 11.91
N HIS A 47 -7.84 -19.43 11.83
CA HIS A 47 -8.61 -20.55 11.29
C HIS A 47 -9.57 -21.11 12.35
N PRO A 48 -10.79 -21.53 11.95
CA PRO A 48 -11.70 -22.25 12.81
C PRO A 48 -11.17 -23.65 13.01
N HIS A 49 -11.86 -24.34 13.88
CA HIS A 49 -11.34 -25.48 14.57
C HIS A 49 -12.18 -26.70 14.21
N ASP A 50 -11.52 -27.73 13.69
CA ASP A 50 -12.08 -29.07 13.69
C ASP A 50 -11.50 -29.83 14.89
N LEU A 51 -12.38 -30.34 15.76
CA LEU A 51 -12.09 -31.39 16.77
C LEU A 51 -10.96 -31.11 17.79
N ARG A 52 -11.26 -30.26 18.76
CA ARG A 52 -10.61 -29.91 20.06
C ARG A 52 -9.09 -29.73 20.23
N LEU A 53 -8.24 -29.80 19.21
CA LEU A 53 -6.79 -29.89 19.48
C LEU A 53 -5.88 -28.68 19.15
N LYS A 54 -6.05 -27.85 18.10
CA LYS A 54 -5.12 -26.72 17.82
C LYS A 54 -5.78 -25.50 17.15
N LYS A 55 -5.27 -24.30 17.46
CA LYS A 55 -5.60 -23.02 16.81
C LYS A 55 -4.44 -22.63 15.91
N ASP A 56 -4.71 -22.44 14.62
CA ASP A 56 -3.69 -22.08 13.64
C ASP A 56 -3.93 -20.66 13.11
N PHE A 57 -2.81 -19.94 12.95
CA PHE A 57 -2.78 -18.59 12.43
C PHE A 57 -1.96 -18.59 11.13
N THR A 58 -2.43 -17.86 10.13
CA THR A 58 -1.63 -17.54 8.94
C THR A 58 -1.60 -16.04 8.79
N ASP A 59 -0.42 -15.48 8.63
CA ASP A 59 -0.23 -14.06 8.47
C ASP A 59 0.43 -13.69 7.15
N PHE A 60 0.08 -12.49 6.66
CA PHE A 60 0.56 -11.93 5.42
C PHE A 60 1.08 -10.52 5.69
N SER A 61 2.40 -10.33 5.56
CA SER A 61 3.01 -9.01 5.67
C SER A 61 2.51 -8.09 4.57
N TYR A 62 2.29 -6.81 4.88
CA TYR A 62 1.95 -5.83 3.85
C TYR A 62 3.05 -5.64 2.81
N THR A 63 4.31 -5.97 3.13
CA THR A 63 5.41 -5.99 2.15
C THR A 63 5.16 -6.99 1.04
N ASP A 64 4.47 -8.09 1.34
CA ASP A 64 4.27 -9.22 0.42
C ASP A 64 2.98 -9.07 -0.38
N VAL A 65 2.15 -8.08 -0.05
CA VAL A 65 0.93 -7.74 -0.77
C VAL A 65 1.23 -6.71 -1.84
N ALA A 66 1.01 -7.08 -3.10
CA ALA A 66 1.21 -6.23 -4.27
C ALA A 66 0.07 -5.21 -4.42
N ASN A 67 -1.17 -5.65 -4.23
CA ASN A 67 -2.35 -4.81 -4.41
C ASN A 67 -3.54 -5.34 -3.59
N ALA A 68 -4.51 -4.46 -3.34
CA ALA A 68 -5.80 -4.81 -2.77
C ALA A 68 -6.93 -4.29 -3.67
N ILE A 69 -7.98 -5.08 -3.82
CA ILE A 69 -9.17 -4.78 -4.64
C ILE A 69 -10.41 -4.99 -3.75
N LEU A 70 -11.33 -4.02 -3.78
CA LEU A 70 -12.64 -4.13 -3.15
C LEU A 70 -13.70 -4.41 -4.22
N ASP A 71 -14.30 -5.60 -4.16
CA ASP A 71 -15.47 -5.94 -4.96
C ASP A 71 -16.72 -5.66 -4.12
N LYS A 72 -17.36 -4.52 -4.41
CA LYS A 72 -18.55 -4.09 -3.69
C LYS A 72 -19.78 -4.82 -4.21
N GLY A 73 -20.41 -5.63 -3.36
CA GLY A 73 -21.70 -6.25 -3.66
C GLY A 73 -22.86 -5.53 -3.01
N ILE A 74 -24.08 -5.92 -3.40
CA ILE A 74 -25.33 -5.30 -2.91
C ILE A 74 -25.50 -5.54 -1.40
N LEU A 75 -25.24 -6.76 -0.94
CA LEU A 75 -25.42 -7.18 0.46
C LEU A 75 -24.09 -7.41 1.19
N ARG A 76 -23.13 -8.02 0.51
CA ARG A 76 -21.82 -8.36 1.04
C ARG A 76 -20.76 -8.01 0.02
N SER A 77 -19.55 -7.74 0.49
CA SER A 77 -18.42 -7.32 -0.33
C SER A 77 -17.23 -8.23 -0.08
N THR A 78 -16.31 -8.24 -1.03
CA THR A 78 -15.08 -9.05 -0.97
C THR A 78 -13.86 -8.15 -1.06
N VAL A 79 -12.85 -8.39 -0.22
CA VAL A 79 -11.53 -7.76 -0.35
C VAL A 79 -10.51 -8.78 -0.82
N ARG A 80 -9.98 -8.60 -2.03
CA ARG A 80 -8.94 -9.47 -2.62
C ARG A 80 -7.56 -8.81 -2.54
N CYS A 81 -6.60 -9.52 -1.96
CA CYS A 81 -5.20 -9.12 -1.87
C CYS A 81 -4.36 -9.98 -2.81
N GLN A 82 -3.68 -9.35 -3.75
CA GLN A 82 -2.75 -10.02 -4.68
C GLN A 82 -1.37 -10.11 -4.01
N LEU A 83 -0.79 -11.31 -3.98
CA LEU A 83 0.53 -11.55 -3.39
C LEU A 83 1.64 -11.32 -4.43
N ARG A 84 2.80 -10.82 -4.00
CA ARG A 84 3.94 -10.51 -4.89
C ARG A 84 4.63 -11.75 -5.44
N PHE A 85 4.83 -12.76 -4.61
CA PHE A 85 5.65 -13.93 -4.93
C PHE A 85 4.85 -15.05 -5.62
N GLY A 86 3.69 -14.70 -6.21
CA GLY A 86 2.74 -15.67 -6.74
C GLY A 86 1.95 -16.39 -5.64
N GLY A 87 1.17 -17.39 -6.04
CA GLY A 87 0.25 -18.12 -5.17
C GLY A 87 -1.21 -17.70 -5.34
N ASP A 88 -2.10 -18.42 -4.66
CA ASP A 88 -3.53 -18.08 -4.64
C ASP A 88 -3.72 -16.72 -3.94
N PRO A 89 -4.50 -15.79 -4.51
CA PRO A 89 -4.74 -14.49 -3.88
C PRO A 89 -5.48 -14.67 -2.55
N LEU A 90 -5.10 -13.87 -1.55
CA LEU A 90 -5.81 -13.83 -0.29
C LEU A 90 -7.17 -13.15 -0.52
N SER A 91 -8.26 -13.88 -0.29
CA SER A 91 -9.62 -13.36 -0.48
C SER A 91 -10.40 -13.34 0.84
N LEU A 92 -10.78 -12.14 1.27
CA LEU A 92 -11.67 -11.93 2.40
C LEU A 92 -13.10 -11.80 1.85
N ASN A 93 -13.77 -12.94 1.67
CA ASN A 93 -15.09 -13.00 1.05
C ASN A 93 -16.21 -12.72 2.05
N ASP A 94 -17.37 -12.35 1.51
CA ASP A 94 -18.62 -12.27 2.26
C ASP A 94 -18.51 -11.33 3.48
N LEU A 95 -17.81 -10.22 3.38
CA LEU A 95 -17.74 -9.25 4.46
C LEU A 95 -19.00 -8.36 4.48
N PRO A 96 -19.50 -7.90 5.64
CA PRO A 96 -20.46 -6.81 5.70
C PRO A 96 -19.85 -5.60 4.99
N ASN A 97 -20.65 -4.88 4.21
CA ASN A 97 -20.14 -3.80 3.36
C ASN A 97 -19.31 -2.77 4.15
N SER A 98 -19.76 -2.41 5.36
CA SER A 98 -19.02 -1.48 6.23
C SER A 98 -17.63 -1.99 6.64
N ASP A 99 -17.51 -3.29 6.88
CA ASP A 99 -16.25 -3.89 7.33
C ASP A 99 -15.32 -4.12 6.15
N ALA A 100 -15.86 -4.47 4.99
CA ALA A 100 -15.11 -4.56 3.74
C ALA A 100 -14.49 -3.22 3.35
N GLU A 101 -15.27 -2.14 3.43
CA GLU A 101 -14.79 -0.77 3.13
C GLU A 101 -13.70 -0.33 4.10
N LYS A 102 -13.88 -0.56 5.41
CA LYS A 102 -12.85 -0.29 6.42
C LYS A 102 -11.59 -1.13 6.20
N ALA A 103 -11.76 -2.42 5.98
CA ALA A 103 -10.66 -3.35 5.73
C ALA A 103 -9.86 -2.93 4.50
N TYR A 104 -10.55 -2.61 3.40
CA TYR A 104 -9.93 -2.12 2.18
C TYR A 104 -9.11 -0.85 2.43
N GLY A 105 -9.68 0.14 3.11
CA GLY A 105 -8.99 1.40 3.43
C GLY A 105 -7.74 1.18 4.27
N ILE A 106 -7.81 0.33 5.29
CA ILE A 106 -6.69 -0.05 6.15
C ILE A 106 -5.60 -0.77 5.35
N ILE A 107 -5.97 -1.82 4.61
CA ILE A 107 -5.04 -2.63 3.83
C ILE A 107 -4.34 -1.75 2.79
N ARG A 108 -5.09 -0.93 2.03
CA ARG A 108 -4.51 -0.06 1.01
C ARG A 108 -3.55 0.96 1.61
N SER A 109 -3.89 1.51 2.78
CA SER A 109 -3.04 2.46 3.50
C SER A 109 -1.73 1.82 3.96
N ASN A 110 -1.78 0.62 4.55
CA ASN A 110 -0.57 -0.06 5.00
C ASN A 110 0.28 -0.55 3.81
N ILE A 111 -0.34 -1.09 2.76
CA ILE A 111 0.39 -1.40 1.51
C ILE A 111 1.18 -0.18 1.03
N ALA A 112 0.57 1.01 0.97
CA ALA A 112 1.28 2.22 0.56
C ALA A 112 2.44 2.57 1.50
N ARG A 113 2.27 2.46 2.83
CA ARG A 113 3.34 2.70 3.82
C ARG A 113 4.54 1.78 3.64
N TYR A 114 4.31 0.51 3.30
CA TYR A 114 5.38 -0.48 3.11
C TYR A 114 5.89 -0.54 1.66
N GLN A 115 5.17 0.05 0.69
CA GLN A 115 5.55 0.08 -0.72
C GLN A 115 6.47 1.24 -1.09
N THR A 116 6.51 2.34 -0.34
CA THR A 116 7.36 3.49 -0.67
C THR A 116 8.83 3.12 -0.52
N PRO A 117 9.61 2.94 -1.60
CA PRO A 117 10.99 2.51 -1.47
C PRO A 117 11.91 3.64 -1.02
N PHE A 118 11.50 4.91 -1.07
CA PHE A 118 12.36 6.06 -0.77
C PHE A 118 11.58 7.32 -0.37
N SER A 119 11.10 7.43 0.87
CA SER A 119 10.61 8.73 1.40
C SER A 119 11.04 9.03 2.84
N THR A 120 11.50 8.04 3.58
CA THR A 120 11.98 8.23 4.97
C THR A 120 13.44 8.70 5.08
N GLY A 121 14.14 8.87 3.95
CA GLY A 121 15.53 9.35 3.92
C GLY A 121 15.73 10.86 3.84
N TYR A 122 14.69 11.64 3.52
CA TYR A 122 14.80 13.12 3.37
C TYR A 122 13.92 13.91 4.34
N ALA A 123 13.07 13.26 5.14
CA ALA A 123 12.17 13.94 6.07
C ALA A 123 12.84 14.42 7.38
N GLY A 124 14.13 14.14 7.57
CA GLY A 124 14.88 14.44 8.81
C GLY A 124 15.95 15.53 8.72
N MET A 125 16.25 16.08 7.53
CA MET A 125 17.19 17.20 7.44
C MET A 125 16.43 18.53 7.49
N ALA A 126 16.24 19.04 8.71
CA ALA A 126 16.04 20.48 8.89
C ALA A 126 17.28 21.21 8.31
N PRO A 127 17.13 22.30 7.56
CA PRO A 127 18.25 23.09 7.08
C PRO A 127 18.79 23.90 8.25
N THR A 128 19.62 23.29 9.10
CA THR A 128 20.45 24.07 10.02
C THR A 128 21.53 24.73 9.19
N GLY A 129 21.23 25.97 8.79
CA GLY A 129 22.19 26.86 8.18
C GLY A 129 23.37 27.06 9.12
N ALA A 130 24.56 26.71 8.63
CA ALA A 130 25.83 27.41 8.81
C ALA A 130 26.94 26.44 8.41
N MET A 131 27.49 26.60 7.21
CA MET A 131 28.94 26.48 7.05
C MET A 131 29.45 27.53 6.05
N PRO A 132 30.65 28.10 6.33
CA PRO A 132 31.20 29.20 5.58
C PRO A 132 32.07 28.72 4.41
N ASN A 133 32.08 29.55 3.37
CA ASN A 133 33.11 29.69 2.34
C ASN A 133 33.48 28.52 1.40
N ALA A 134 33.50 28.94 0.13
CA ALA A 134 34.31 28.47 -0.99
C ALA A 134 33.85 27.21 -1.72
N MET A 135 33.06 27.39 -2.79
CA MET A 135 33.58 27.57 -4.16
C MET A 135 32.43 27.93 -5.11
N PRO A 136 32.69 28.69 -6.20
CA PRO A 136 31.64 29.36 -6.95
C PRO A 136 30.79 28.40 -7.79
N THR A 137 29.48 28.53 -7.64
CA THR A 137 28.46 28.06 -8.57
C THR A 137 28.68 28.66 -9.97
N PRO A 138 28.76 27.86 -11.06
CA PRO A 138 28.39 28.38 -12.36
C PRO A 138 26.88 28.63 -12.35
N VAL A 139 26.54 29.89 -12.59
CA VAL A 139 25.18 30.40 -12.79
C VAL A 139 24.43 29.46 -13.73
N GLN A 140 23.29 28.91 -13.29
CA GLN A 140 22.36 28.24 -14.19
C GLN A 140 21.83 29.28 -15.16
N ALA A 141 22.40 29.31 -16.36
CA ALA A 141 21.81 30.00 -17.48
C ALA A 141 20.44 29.37 -17.72
N ALA A 142 19.38 30.16 -17.58
CA ALA A 142 18.05 29.80 -18.02
C ALA A 142 18.15 29.30 -19.47
N ALA A 143 17.92 28.01 -19.69
CA ALA A 143 17.86 27.45 -21.02
C ALA A 143 16.67 28.10 -21.74
N VAL A 144 16.98 29.02 -22.66
CA VAL A 144 15.99 29.68 -23.52
C VAL A 144 15.41 28.61 -24.45
N GLY A 145 14.24 28.07 -24.09
CA GLY A 145 13.53 27.13 -24.94
C GLY A 145 13.02 27.80 -26.23
N VAL A 146 13.00 27.07 -27.34
CA VAL A 146 12.39 27.52 -28.60
C VAL A 146 10.92 27.13 -28.61
N ARG A 147 10.04 28.07 -28.96
CA ARG A 147 8.59 27.84 -29.05
C ARG A 147 8.21 27.37 -30.45
N CYS A 148 7.44 26.29 -30.54
CA CYS A 148 6.99 25.73 -31.81
C CYS A 148 5.99 26.66 -32.50
N SER A 149 6.22 27.02 -33.76
CA SER A 149 5.35 27.86 -34.57
C SER A 149 3.98 27.25 -34.90
N LYS A 150 3.87 25.91 -34.87
CA LYS A 150 2.62 25.20 -35.21
C LYS A 150 1.72 24.97 -33.99
N CYS A 151 2.28 24.57 -32.85
CA CYS A 151 1.49 24.17 -31.68
C CYS A 151 1.80 24.96 -30.40
N GLY A 152 2.79 25.85 -30.43
CA GLY A 152 3.13 26.72 -29.30
C GLY A 152 3.89 26.05 -28.15
N GLN A 153 4.25 24.76 -28.26
CA GLN A 153 5.03 24.05 -27.24
C GLN A 153 6.47 24.54 -27.15
N MET A 154 7.00 24.63 -25.92
CA MET A 154 8.39 24.97 -25.66
C MET A 154 9.25 23.70 -25.76
N SER A 155 10.38 23.77 -26.45
CA SER A 155 11.35 22.67 -26.50
C SER A 155 12.76 23.18 -26.23
N ASN A 156 13.60 22.28 -25.76
CA ASN A 156 14.98 22.59 -25.42
C ASN A 156 15.75 23.08 -26.66
N GLN A 157 16.66 24.04 -26.46
CA GLN A 157 17.50 24.58 -27.53
C GLN A 157 18.29 23.44 -28.21
N GLY A 158 18.26 23.39 -29.54
CA GLY A 158 18.90 22.34 -30.36
C GLY A 158 17.97 21.24 -30.87
N SER A 159 16.69 21.24 -30.47
CA SER A 159 15.68 20.33 -31.02
C SER A 159 15.46 20.61 -32.51
N ARG A 160 15.61 19.60 -33.39
CA ARG A 160 15.31 19.74 -34.83
C ARG A 160 13.82 19.65 -35.13
N PHE A 161 13.07 18.95 -34.29
CA PHE A 161 11.63 18.72 -34.44
C PHE A 161 10.91 18.90 -33.11
N CYS A 162 9.67 19.35 -33.16
CA CYS A 162 8.79 19.48 -32.01
C CYS A 162 8.30 18.09 -31.57
N GLY A 163 8.61 17.71 -30.34
CA GLY A 163 8.18 16.41 -29.77
C GLY A 163 6.67 16.26 -29.61
N ALA A 164 5.90 17.36 -29.65
CA ALA A 164 4.45 17.32 -29.49
C ALA A 164 3.68 17.15 -30.81
N CYS A 165 4.13 17.77 -31.89
CA CYS A 165 3.39 17.77 -33.17
C CYS A 165 4.21 17.39 -34.41
N GLY A 166 5.49 17.07 -34.22
CA GLY A 166 6.41 16.66 -35.28
C GLY A 166 6.88 17.77 -36.21
N ASN A 167 6.45 19.02 -36.01
CA ASN A 167 6.87 20.13 -36.87
C ASN A 167 8.35 20.44 -36.69
N ARG A 168 9.05 20.79 -37.77
CA ARG A 168 10.45 21.22 -37.70
C ARG A 168 10.53 22.60 -37.04
N PHE A 169 11.49 22.80 -36.15
CA PHE A 169 11.79 24.12 -35.57
C PHE A 169 12.51 25.01 -36.60
#